data_AF-A0A7Y4IEC1-F1
#
_entry.id   AF-A0A7Y4IEC1-F1
#
_cell.length_a   1.000
_cell.length_b   1.000
_cell.length_c   1.000
_cell.angle_alpha   90.00
_cell.angle_beta   90.00
_cell.angle_gamma   90.00
#
_symmetry.space_group_name_H-M   'P 1'
#
loop_
_entity.id
_entity.type
_entity.pdbx_description
1 polymer ?
#
loop_
_entity_poly.entity_id
_entity_poly.type
_entity_poly.pdbx_seq_one_letter_code
_entity_poly.pdbx_strand_id
1 'polypeptide(L)'
;MPDPSVLATWGLPGLFLIAMLAGSVVPVPSEALLAALVYGGTAPVTAIGVATTGNVLGALSLYVLGRWVAGGGGGALGRWYARRREKEGPRLQRVEDWTRKWGAPVLVMSWMPVVGDAFVIAGGMLGVRPLPFVFFVTLGKGLRYLAVALSAAAAL
;
A
#
# COMPACT_ATOMS: atom_id res chain seq x y z
N MET A 1 26.16 -3.95 2.78
CA MET A 1 24.73 -4.22 3.03
C MET A 1 24.49 -4.00 4.52
N PRO A 2 23.43 -3.30 4.94
CA PRO A 2 23.10 -3.20 6.37
C PRO A 2 22.90 -4.62 6.93
N ASP A 3 23.51 -4.89 8.07
CA ASP A 3 23.44 -6.18 8.75
C ASP A 3 21.97 -6.46 9.14
N PRO A 4 21.40 -7.65 8.79
CA PRO A 4 20.05 -8.05 9.20
C PRO A 4 19.80 -7.91 10.71
N SER A 5 20.86 -7.99 11.53
CA SER A 5 20.80 -7.79 12.99
C SER A 5 20.37 -6.38 13.39
N VAL A 6 20.64 -5.37 12.55
CA VAL A 6 20.23 -3.97 12.77
C VAL A 6 18.71 -3.84 12.64
N LEU A 7 18.08 -4.55 11.71
CA LEU A 7 16.61 -4.49 11.59
C LEU A 7 15.93 -5.28 12.72
N ALA A 8 16.57 -6.34 13.21
CA ALA A 8 16.09 -7.11 14.37
C ALA A 8 16.23 -6.34 15.70
N THR A 9 17.29 -5.55 15.89
CA THR A 9 17.49 -4.72 17.10
C THR A 9 16.42 -3.66 17.28
N TRP A 10 15.87 -3.15 16.18
CA TRP A 10 14.80 -2.15 16.20
C TRP A 10 13.41 -2.76 16.38
N GLY A 11 13.28 -4.10 16.34
CA GLY A 11 12.05 -4.83 16.65
C GLY A 11 10.82 -4.33 15.86
N LEU A 12 9.72 -4.12 16.58
CA LEU A 12 8.45 -3.61 16.03
C LEU A 12 8.57 -2.22 15.38
N PRO A 13 9.27 -1.22 15.95
CA PRO A 13 9.53 0.06 15.27
C PRO A 13 10.22 -0.08 13.91
N GLY A 14 11.23 -0.96 13.81
CA GLY A 14 11.91 -1.24 12.54
C GLY A 14 10.95 -1.85 11.52
N LEU A 15 10.14 -2.82 11.95
CA LEU A 15 9.09 -3.43 11.12
C LEU A 15 8.08 -2.39 10.62
N PHE A 16 7.64 -1.47 11.48
CA PHE A 16 6.71 -0.41 11.10
C PHE A 16 7.26 0.48 9.97
N LEU A 17 8.49 0.98 10.14
CA LEU A 17 9.11 1.89 9.16
C LEU A 17 9.37 1.18 7.83
N ILE A 18 9.89 -0.04 7.88
CA ILE A 18 10.12 -0.86 6.68
C ILE A 18 8.81 -1.18 5.98
N ALA A 19 7.77 -1.54 6.73
CA ALA A 19 6.44 -1.80 6.17
C ALA A 19 5.82 -0.53 5.57
N MET A 20 6.05 0.65 6.15
CA MET A 20 5.61 1.93 5.61
C MET A 20 6.31 2.29 4.31
N LEU A 21 7.62 2.06 4.22
CA LEU A 21 8.38 2.23 2.98
C LEU A 21 7.92 1.24 1.91
N ALA A 22 7.72 -0.03 2.29
CA ALA A 22 7.20 -1.09 1.42
C ALA A 22 5.76 -0.84 0.95
N GLY A 23 4.97 -0.11 1.74
CA GLY A 23 3.63 0.34 1.35
C GLY A 23 3.60 1.60 0.50
N SER A 24 4.75 2.23 0.33
CA SER A 24 4.96 3.38 -0.54
C SER A 24 5.51 2.89 -1.89
N VAL A 25 6.31 3.70 -2.59
CA VAL A 25 6.87 3.33 -3.90
C VAL A 25 8.11 2.43 -3.81
N VAL A 26 8.64 2.21 -2.60
CA VAL A 26 9.94 1.59 -2.41
C VAL A 26 9.79 0.06 -2.31
N PRO A 27 10.41 -0.72 -3.22
CA PRO A 27 10.36 -2.18 -3.13
C PRO A 27 11.26 -2.65 -1.99
N VAL A 28 10.69 -2.86 -0.81
CA VAL A 28 11.40 -3.35 0.39
C VAL A 28 10.74 -4.63 0.91
N PRO A 29 11.50 -5.69 1.24
CA PRO A 29 10.95 -6.97 1.70
C PRO A 29 10.52 -6.92 3.18
N SER A 30 9.43 -6.22 3.45
CA SER A 30 8.80 -6.11 4.78
C SER A 30 8.39 -7.45 5.41
N GLU A 31 8.10 -8.43 4.56
CA GLU A 31 7.63 -9.76 4.90
C GLU A 31 8.74 -10.62 5.50
N ALA A 32 9.96 -10.48 4.98
CA ALA A 32 11.13 -11.16 5.50
C ALA A 32 11.44 -10.69 6.92
N LEU A 33 11.33 -9.38 7.17
CA LEU A 33 11.50 -8.80 8.51
C LEU A 33 10.39 -9.23 9.47
N LEU A 34 9.13 -9.29 9.01
CA LEU A 34 8.03 -9.82 9.81
C LEU A 34 8.29 -11.27 10.22
N ALA A 35 8.68 -12.14 9.27
CA ALA A 35 8.97 -13.53 9.54
C ALA A 35 10.13 -13.69 10.53
N ALA A 36 11.22 -12.92 10.37
CA ALA A 36 12.35 -12.93 11.28
C ALA A 36 11.95 -12.57 12.72
N LEU A 37 11.07 -11.60 12.91
CA LEU A 37 10.57 -11.21 14.24
C LEU A 37 9.67 -12.27 14.87
N VAL A 38 8.84 -12.95 14.06
CA VAL A 38 8.01 -14.06 14.53
C VAL A 38 8.88 -15.25 14.97
N TYR A 39 9.89 -15.62 14.18
CA TYR A 39 10.87 -16.64 14.58
C TYR A 39 11.66 -16.25 15.83
N GLY A 40 11.94 -14.95 16.00
CA GLY A 40 12.57 -14.40 17.21
C GLY A 40 11.66 -14.35 18.45
N GLY A 41 10.44 -14.89 18.40
CA GLY A 41 9.53 -14.98 19.53
C GLY A 41 8.52 -13.84 19.64
N THR A 42 8.44 -12.94 18.65
CA THR A 42 7.41 -11.90 18.63
C THR A 42 6.04 -12.53 18.33
N ALA A 43 5.02 -12.16 19.12
CA ALA A 43 3.66 -12.62 18.88
C ALA A 43 3.19 -12.28 17.44
N PRO A 44 2.73 -13.27 16.64
CA PRO A 44 2.35 -13.05 15.24
C PRO A 44 1.31 -11.95 15.05
N VAL A 45 0.30 -11.91 15.94
CA VAL A 45 -0.77 -10.89 15.89
C VAL A 45 -0.21 -9.47 16.00
N THR A 46 0.75 -9.26 16.92
CA THR A 46 1.40 -7.97 17.12
C THR A 46 2.23 -7.57 15.90
N ALA A 47 3.03 -8.49 15.37
CA ALA A 47 3.85 -8.24 14.19
C ALA A 47 2.99 -7.90 12.95
N ILE A 48 1.90 -8.64 12.73
CA ILE A 48 0.95 -8.39 11.65
C ILE A 48 0.29 -7.02 11.82
N GLY A 49 -0.18 -6.67 13.03
CA GLY A 49 -0.82 -5.40 13.29
C GLY A 49 0.10 -4.21 13.01
N VAL A 50 1.35 -4.28 13.47
CA VAL A 50 2.35 -3.23 13.27
C VAL A 50 2.72 -3.10 11.79
N ALA A 51 3.01 -4.22 11.11
CA ALA A 51 3.36 -4.21 9.70
C ALA A 51 2.20 -3.73 8.81
N THR A 52 0.97 -4.15 9.11
CA THR A 52 -0.23 -3.71 8.38
C THR A 52 -0.44 -2.21 8.55
N THR A 53 -0.32 -1.70 9.78
CA THR A 53 -0.51 -0.27 10.07
C THR A 53 0.52 0.58 9.32
N GLY A 54 1.81 0.22 9.39
CA GLY A 54 2.86 0.92 8.64
C GLY A 54 2.58 0.91 7.14
N ASN A 55 2.25 -0.26 6.59
CA ASN A 55 2.02 -0.41 5.16
C ASN A 55 0.78 0.36 4.65
N VAL A 56 -0.30 0.38 5.43
CA VAL A 56 -1.48 1.20 5.12
C VAL A 56 -1.16 2.70 5.13
N LEU A 57 -0.31 3.17 6.06
CA LEU A 57 0.14 4.56 6.09
C LEU A 57 1.01 4.94 4.88
N GLY A 58 1.88 4.03 4.44
CA GLY A 58 2.63 4.18 3.18
C GLY A 58 1.69 4.33 1.98
N ALA A 59 0.68 3.47 1.91
CA ALA A 59 -0.30 3.50 0.82
C ALA A 59 -1.16 4.76 0.86
N LEU A 60 -1.52 5.25 2.05
CA LEU A 60 -2.22 6.52 2.21
C LEU A 60 -1.41 7.70 1.66
N SER A 61 -0.10 7.69 1.85
CA SER A 61 0.79 8.72 1.29
C SER A 61 0.71 8.74 -0.24
N LEU A 62 0.76 7.58 -0.88
CA LEU A 62 0.61 7.45 -2.34
C LEU A 62 -0.78 7.85 -2.84
N TYR A 63 -1.83 7.50 -2.09
CA TYR A 63 -3.20 7.89 -2.41
C TYR A 63 -3.40 9.41 -2.34
N VAL A 64 -2.85 10.06 -1.30
CA VAL A 64 -2.87 11.52 -1.16
C VAL A 64 -2.11 12.18 -2.30
N LEU A 65 -0.96 11.63 -2.68
CA LEU A 65 -0.19 12.10 -3.83
C LEU A 65 -1.02 12.01 -5.12
N GLY A 66 -1.71 10.89 -5.35
CA GLY A 66 -2.61 10.72 -6.49
C GLY A 66 -3.75 11.75 -6.52
N ARG A 67 -4.38 11.99 -5.37
CA ARG A 67 -5.43 13.03 -5.20
C ARG A 67 -4.89 14.43 -5.50
N TRP A 68 -3.69 14.74 -5.02
CA TRP A 68 -3.04 16.04 -5.25
C TRP A 68 -2.72 16.26 -6.73
N VAL A 69 -2.21 15.25 -7.43
CA VAL A 69 -1.95 15.30 -8.88
C VAL A 69 -3.26 15.49 -9.66
N ALA A 70 -4.34 14.79 -9.28
CA ALA A 70 -5.64 14.94 -9.91
C ALA A 70 -6.28 16.32 -9.68
N GLY A 71 -6.00 16.95 -8.54
CA GLY A 71 -6.43 18.31 -8.21
C GLY A 71 -5.63 19.43 -8.90
N GLY A 72 -4.70 19.10 -9.82
CA GLY A 72 -3.86 20.07 -10.52
C GLY A 72 -2.50 20.32 -9.88
N GLY A 73 -2.16 19.61 -8.80
CA GLY A 73 -0.82 19.59 -8.20
C GLY A 73 0.19 18.82 -9.06
N GLY A 74 1.48 18.88 -8.70
CA GLY A 74 2.53 18.07 -9.35
C GLY A 74 3.09 18.62 -10.65
N GLY A 75 2.80 19.89 -10.98
CA GLY A 75 3.41 20.60 -12.10
C GLY A 75 3.21 19.90 -13.44
N ALA A 76 4.28 19.32 -14.00
CA ALA A 76 4.23 18.64 -15.29
C ALA A 76 3.29 17.42 -15.29
N LEU A 77 3.24 16.65 -14.19
CA LEU A 77 2.36 15.48 -14.05
C LEU A 77 0.89 15.89 -13.96
N GLY A 78 0.57 16.89 -13.13
CA GLY A 78 -0.80 17.44 -13.03
C GLY A 78 -1.29 18.03 -14.34
N ARG A 79 -0.44 18.80 -15.03
CA ARG A 79 -0.76 19.34 -16.37
C ARG A 79 -0.91 18.25 -17.43
N TRP A 80 -0.14 17.16 -17.35
CA TRP A 80 -0.32 16.01 -18.22
C TRP A 80 -1.66 15.31 -17.96
N TYR A 81 -2.02 15.11 -16.69
CA TYR A 81 -3.28 14.49 -16.31
C TYR A 81 -4.50 15.34 -16.70
N ALA A 82 -4.45 16.66 -16.46
CA ALA A 82 -5.49 17.59 -16.86
C ALA A 82 -5.71 17.58 -18.38
N ARG A 83 -4.64 17.61 -19.18
CA ARG A 83 -4.72 17.52 -20.66
C ARG A 83 -5.28 16.18 -21.15
N ARG A 84 -4.95 15.07 -20.48
CA ARG A 84 -5.55 13.75 -20.76
C ARG A 84 -7.04 13.76 -20.46
N ARG A 85 -7.45 14.32 -19.33
CA ARG A 85 -8.85 14.44 -18.92
C ARG A 85 -9.68 15.28 -19.88
N GLU A 86 -9.12 16.38 -20.37
CA GLU A 86 -9.77 17.24 -21.37
C GLU A 86 -9.91 16.53 -22.73
N LYS A 87 -8.88 15.80 -23.17
CA LYS A 87 -8.85 15.09 -24.45
C LYS A 87 -9.73 13.82 -24.48
N GLU A 88 -9.89 13.16 -23.32
CA GLU A 88 -10.61 11.89 -23.18
C GLU A 88 -11.93 12.04 -22.40
N GLY A 89 -12.41 13.27 -22.18
CA GLY A 89 -13.50 13.63 -21.25
C GLY A 89 -14.66 12.64 -21.12
N PRO A 90 -15.32 12.21 -22.21
CA PRO A 90 -16.44 11.25 -22.13
C PRO A 90 -16.04 9.84 -21.69
N ARG A 91 -14.82 9.40 -22.03
CA ARG A 91 -14.27 8.10 -21.62
C ARG A 91 -13.78 8.15 -20.18
N LEU A 92 -13.14 9.24 -19.77
CA LEU A 92 -12.65 9.39 -18.41
C LEU A 92 -13.79 9.51 -17.40
N GLN A 93 -14.89 10.20 -17.74
CA GLN A 93 -16.10 10.23 -16.89
C GLN A 93 -16.66 8.82 -16.66
N ARG A 94 -16.73 8.00 -17.71
CA ARG A 94 -17.18 6.60 -17.58
C ARG A 94 -16.23 5.78 -16.69
N VAL A 95 -14.93 6.02 -16.76
CA VAL A 95 -13.93 5.39 -15.90
C VAL A 95 -14.03 5.89 -14.46
N GLU A 96 -14.25 7.19 -14.22
CA GLU A 96 -14.49 7.78 -12.89
C GLU A 96 -15.76 7.16 -12.25
N ASP A 97 -16.85 7.02 -13.01
CA ASP A 97 -18.10 6.41 -12.54
C ASP A 97 -17.93 4.91 -12.26
N TRP A 98 -17.22 4.18 -13.13
CA TRP A 98 -16.87 2.78 -12.88
C TRP A 98 -15.97 2.65 -11.66
N THR A 99 -14.99 3.53 -11.48
CA THR A 99 -14.05 3.49 -10.35
C THR A 99 -14.72 3.88 -9.04
N ARG A 100 -15.75 4.74 -9.07
CA ARG A 100 -16.61 4.99 -7.90
C ARG A 100 -17.30 3.72 -7.40
N LYS A 101 -17.67 2.80 -8.32
CA LYS A 101 -18.40 1.57 -8.00
C LYS A 101 -17.49 0.35 -7.78
N TRP A 102 -16.40 0.24 -8.55
CA TRP A 102 -15.51 -0.92 -8.61
C TRP A 102 -14.05 -0.63 -8.25
N GLY A 103 -13.66 0.64 -8.10
CA GLY A 103 -12.29 1.03 -7.81
C GLY A 103 -11.81 0.56 -6.45
N ALA A 104 -12.69 0.54 -5.45
CA ALA A 104 -12.32 0.11 -4.10
C ALA A 104 -12.07 -1.42 -4.01
N PRO A 105 -12.92 -2.29 -4.59
CA PRO A 105 -12.63 -3.73 -4.69
C PRO A 105 -11.33 -4.08 -5.43
N VAL A 106 -10.96 -3.34 -6.48
CA VAL A 106 -9.71 -3.56 -7.23
C VAL A 106 -8.47 -3.31 -6.36
N LEU A 107 -8.57 -2.50 -5.31
CA LEU A 107 -7.47 -2.27 -4.36
C LEU A 107 -7.14 -3.51 -3.53
N VAL A 108 -7.99 -4.54 -3.49
CA VAL A 108 -7.62 -5.84 -2.91
C VAL A 108 -6.46 -6.47 -3.70
N MET A 109 -6.37 -6.21 -5.00
CA MET A 109 -5.21 -6.63 -5.83
C MET A 109 -3.92 -5.86 -5.50
N SER A 110 -3.96 -4.89 -4.57
CA SER A 110 -2.74 -4.29 -4.01
C SER A 110 -1.87 -5.27 -3.22
N TRP A 111 -2.37 -6.49 -3.00
CA TRP A 111 -1.59 -7.66 -2.58
C TRP A 111 -0.28 -7.82 -3.39
N MET A 112 -0.28 -7.54 -4.71
CA MET A 112 0.90 -7.81 -5.55
C MET A 112 2.00 -6.76 -5.36
N PRO A 113 3.26 -7.16 -5.12
CA PRO A 113 4.37 -6.22 -5.02
C PRO A 113 4.54 -5.43 -6.33
N VAL A 114 4.88 -4.14 -6.23
CA VAL A 114 5.07 -3.19 -7.35
C VAL A 114 3.80 -2.79 -8.09
N VAL A 115 2.98 -3.77 -8.52
CA VAL A 115 1.73 -3.49 -9.24
C VAL A 115 0.68 -2.89 -8.30
N GLY A 116 0.69 -3.30 -7.03
CA GLY A 116 -0.26 -2.83 -6.02
C GLY A 116 -0.17 -1.34 -5.72
N ASP A 117 1.03 -0.78 -5.72
CA ASP A 117 1.25 0.63 -5.40
C ASP A 117 0.80 1.53 -6.56
N ALA A 118 0.89 1.04 -7.81
CA ALA A 118 0.30 1.70 -8.96
C ALA A 118 -1.24 1.78 -8.84
N PHE A 119 -1.90 0.73 -8.35
CA PHE A 119 -3.34 0.77 -8.07
C PHE A 119 -3.70 1.74 -6.95
N VAL A 120 -2.84 1.88 -5.94
CA VAL A 120 -3.04 2.84 -4.85
C VAL A 120 -2.98 4.29 -5.37
N ILE A 121 -1.96 4.63 -6.16
CA ILE A 121 -1.82 5.95 -6.78
C ILE A 121 -3.00 6.22 -7.72
N ALA A 122 -3.36 5.24 -8.56
CA ALA A 122 -4.49 5.34 -9.48
C ALA A 122 -5.81 5.54 -8.72
N GLY A 123 -6.02 4.85 -7.60
CA GLY A 123 -7.18 5.04 -6.73
C GLY A 123 -7.28 6.47 -6.18
N GLY A 124 -6.13 7.09 -5.87
CA GLY A 124 -6.06 8.51 -5.51
C GLY A 124 -6.40 9.44 -6.67
N MET A 125 -5.81 9.19 -7.85
CA MET A 125 -6.03 10.00 -9.05
C MET A 125 -7.47 9.96 -9.57
N LEU A 126 -8.10 8.79 -9.47
CA LEU A 126 -9.47 8.55 -9.92
C LEU A 126 -10.53 8.93 -8.86
N GLY A 127 -10.10 9.38 -7.67
CA GLY A 127 -10.99 9.90 -6.65
C GLY A 127 -11.83 8.83 -5.93
N VAL A 128 -11.26 7.64 -5.69
CA VAL A 128 -11.89 6.64 -4.80
C VAL A 128 -12.18 7.27 -3.44
N ARG A 129 -13.30 6.91 -2.79
CA ARG A 129 -13.63 7.45 -1.47
C ARG A 129 -12.59 6.97 -0.42
N PRO A 130 -12.11 7.84 0.50
CA PRO A 130 -11.08 7.47 1.48
C PRO A 130 -11.44 6.27 2.38
N LEU A 131 -12.70 6.16 2.84
CA LEU A 131 -13.11 5.07 3.71
C LEU A 131 -13.05 3.69 3.01
N PRO A 132 -13.70 3.49 1.84
CA PRO A 132 -13.52 2.26 1.08
C PRO A 132 -12.06 1.98 0.72
N PHE A 133 -11.28 3.02 0.35
CA PHE A 133 -9.87 2.88 0.06
C PHE A 133 -9.11 2.24 1.23
N VAL A 134 -9.22 2.82 2.43
CA VAL A 134 -8.53 2.32 3.63
C VAL A 134 -8.96 0.89 3.93
N PHE A 135 -10.27 0.60 3.87
CA PHE A 135 -10.79 -0.74 4.14
C PHE A 135 -10.19 -1.80 3.19
N PHE A 136 -10.28 -1.60 1.88
CA PHE A 136 -9.81 -2.61 0.91
C PHE A 136 -8.29 -2.73 0.85
N VAL A 137 -7.55 -1.62 1.04
CA VAL A 137 -6.08 -1.64 1.12
C VAL A 137 -5.61 -2.34 2.38
N THR A 138 -6.27 -2.10 3.51
CA THR A 138 -5.99 -2.81 4.77
C THR A 138 -6.26 -4.30 4.63
N LEU A 139 -7.36 -4.66 3.97
CA LEU A 139 -7.73 -6.05 3.74
C LEU A 139 -6.72 -6.76 2.83
N GLY A 140 -6.34 -6.16 1.70
CA GLY A 140 -5.35 -6.71 0.77
C GLY A 140 -3.95 -6.87 1.40
N LYS A 141 -3.42 -5.80 2.03
CA LYS A 141 -2.09 -5.83 2.65
C LYS A 141 -2.06 -6.65 3.94
N GLY A 142 -3.14 -6.66 4.71
CA GLY A 142 -3.30 -7.47 5.91
C GLY A 142 -3.32 -8.97 5.60
N LEU A 143 -4.03 -9.39 4.54
CA LEU A 143 -4.04 -10.80 4.10
C LEU A 143 -2.65 -11.32 3.74
N ARG A 144 -1.83 -10.48 3.09
CA ARG A 144 -0.44 -10.82 2.75
C ARG A 144 0.39 -11.09 4.00
N TYR A 145 0.33 -10.21 5.00
CA TYR A 145 1.05 -10.42 6.25
C TYR A 145 0.52 -11.59 7.07
N LEU A 146 -0.79 -11.84 7.01
CA LEU A 146 -1.40 -13.01 7.63
C LEU A 146 -0.85 -14.30 7.03
N ALA A 147 -0.79 -14.41 5.70
CA ALA A 147 -0.24 -15.57 5.02
C ALA A 147 1.23 -15.82 5.40
N VAL A 148 2.05 -14.76 5.44
CA VAL A 148 3.45 -14.85 5.85
C VAL A 148 3.58 -15.27 7.32
N ALA A 149 2.82 -14.66 8.22
CA ALA A 149 2.87 -14.96 9.64
C ALA A 149 2.43 -16.40 9.95
N LEU A 150 1.37 -16.89 9.29
CA LEU A 150 0.93 -18.28 9.42
C LEU A 150 1.97 -19.25 8.89
N SER A 151 2.61 -18.94 7.75
CA SER A 151 3.68 -19.78 7.20
C SER A 151 4.90 -19.85 8.13
N ALA A 152 5.26 -18.74 8.77
CA ALA A 152 6.37 -18.69 9.72
C ALA A 152 6.02 -19.40 11.04
N ALA A 153 4.80 -19.20 11.55
CA ALA A 153 4.34 -19.83 12.78
C ALA A 153 4.17 -21.36 12.64
N ALA A 154 3.81 -21.86 11.45
CA ALA A 154 3.70 -23.28 11.18
C ALA A 154 5.07 -23.99 11.03
N ALA A 155 6.16 -23.23 10.92
CA ALA A 155 7.52 -23.73 10.79
C ALA A 155 8.31 -23.68 12.12
N LEU A 156 7.67 -23.23 13.21
CA LEU A 156 8.14 -23.27 14.59
C LEU A 156 7.65 -24.56 15.29
#